data_AF-A0A4D6HDH3-F1
#
_entry.id   AF-A0A4D6HDH3-F1
#
_cell.length_a   1.000
_cell.length_b   1.000
_cell.length_c   1.000
_cell.angle_alpha   90.00
_cell.angle_beta   90.00
_cell.angle_gamma   90.00
#
_symmetry.space_group_name_H-M   'P 1'
#
loop_
_entity.id
_entity.type
_entity.pdbx_description
1 polymer ?
#
loop_
_entity_poly.entity_id
_entity_poly.type
_entity_poly.pdbx_seq_one_letter_code
_entity_poly.pdbx_strand_id
1 'polypeptide(L)'
;MRKPSVKCVLLAAMIAKHRWGTPIDEEGLVAVAAIDSDEYPRARTVFDDLRSASYVTNRGKEGIELDNSAFGDLADVLYHECEWQPFEIQLRLKHYEGWDNHEWA
;
A
#
# COMPACT_ATOMS: atom_id res chain seq x y z
N MET A 1 7.48 7.56 -17.85
CA MET A 1 7.06 7.23 -16.47
C MET A 1 8.29 7.21 -15.59
N ARG A 2 8.27 7.90 -14.45
CA ARG A 2 9.32 7.76 -13.43
C ARG A 2 9.23 6.36 -12.82
N LYS A 3 10.37 5.78 -12.40
CA LYS A 3 10.35 4.53 -11.63
C LYS A 3 9.58 4.79 -10.33
N PRO A 4 8.52 4.01 -10.01
CA PRO A 4 7.80 4.19 -8.75
C PRO A 4 8.73 4.00 -7.56
N SER A 5 8.45 4.70 -6.46
CA SER A 5 9.19 4.48 -5.21
C SER A 5 8.95 3.07 -4.68
N VAL A 6 9.88 2.55 -3.87
CA VAL A 6 9.72 1.25 -3.22
C VAL A 6 8.42 1.19 -2.40
N LYS A 7 8.06 2.27 -1.69
CA LYS A 7 6.76 2.41 -0.98
C LYS A 7 5.59 2.15 -1.92
N CYS A 8 5.57 2.81 -3.07
CA CYS A 8 4.49 2.68 -4.05
C CYS A 8 4.42 1.28 -4.67
N VAL A 9 5.57 0.63 -4.90
CA VAL A 9 5.58 -0.75 -5.40
C VAL A 9 5.03 -1.73 -4.34
N LEU A 10 5.39 -1.55 -3.07
CA LEU A 10 4.88 -2.38 -1.97
C LEU A 10 3.37 -2.19 -1.80
N LEU A 11 2.87 -0.95 -1.78
CA LEU A 11 1.44 -0.66 -1.70
C LEU A 11 0.67 -1.22 -2.90
N ALA A 12 1.21 -1.08 -4.11
CA ALA A 12 0.63 -1.67 -5.31
C ALA A 12 0.51 -3.21 -5.19
N ALA A 13 1.53 -3.86 -4.61
CA ALA A 13 1.53 -5.30 -4.39
C ALA A 13 0.48 -5.71 -3.35
N MET A 14 0.36 -4.99 -2.24
CA MET A 14 -0.68 -5.23 -1.23
C MET A 14 -2.08 -5.12 -1.85
N ILE A 15 -2.34 -4.06 -2.61
CA ILE A 15 -3.60 -3.80 -3.32
C ILE A 15 -3.91 -4.87 -4.38
N ALA A 16 -2.92 -5.32 -5.14
CA ALA A 16 -3.13 -6.21 -6.28
C ALA A 16 -3.14 -7.70 -5.92
N LYS A 17 -2.41 -8.11 -4.88
CA LYS A 17 -2.10 -9.52 -4.60
C LYS A 17 -2.65 -10.01 -3.27
N HIS A 18 -2.86 -9.13 -2.30
CA HIS A 18 -3.41 -9.51 -0.99
C HIS A 18 -4.86 -9.06 -0.89
N ARG A 19 -5.74 -10.05 -0.72
CA ARG A 19 -7.16 -9.81 -0.46
C ARG A 19 -7.24 -8.89 0.75
N TRP A 20 -7.86 -7.73 0.54
CA TRP A 20 -8.11 -6.70 1.55
C TRP A 20 -8.39 -7.29 2.93
N GLY A 21 -7.54 -6.98 3.93
CA GLY A 21 -7.65 -7.52 5.29
C GLY A 21 -7.03 -8.91 5.53
N THR A 22 -6.06 -9.35 4.71
CA THR A 22 -5.19 -10.49 5.03
C THR A 22 -3.76 -10.00 5.28
N PRO A 23 -3.20 -10.23 6.48
CA PRO A 23 -1.83 -9.82 6.79
C PRO A 23 -0.79 -10.43 5.84
N ILE A 24 0.23 -9.64 5.52
CA ILE A 24 1.40 -10.07 4.76
C ILE A 24 2.67 -9.69 5.52
N ASP A 25 3.57 -10.64 5.66
CA ASP A 25 4.88 -10.40 6.28
C ASP A 25 5.86 -9.75 5.29
N GLU A 26 7.02 -9.34 5.81
CA GLU A 26 8.04 -8.64 5.04
C GLU A 26 8.55 -9.48 3.86
N GLU A 27 8.89 -10.74 4.13
CA GLU A 27 9.44 -11.64 3.12
C GLU A 27 8.41 -11.91 2.02
N GLY A 28 7.17 -12.21 2.39
CA GLY A 28 6.06 -12.41 1.47
C GLY A 28 5.80 -11.17 0.61
N LEU A 29 5.78 -9.97 1.22
CA LEU A 29 5.53 -8.73 0.48
C LEU A 29 6.66 -8.41 -0.50
N VAL A 30 7.91 -8.51 -0.08
CA VAL A 30 9.07 -8.29 -0.96
C VAL A 30 9.09 -9.30 -2.10
N ALA A 31 8.74 -10.57 -1.84
CA ALA A 31 8.74 -11.62 -2.85
C ALA A 31 7.68 -11.44 -3.95
N VAL A 32 6.54 -10.81 -3.64
CA VAL A 32 5.45 -10.58 -4.61
C VAL A 32 5.46 -9.18 -5.22
N ALA A 33 6.25 -8.26 -4.66
CA ALA A 33 6.44 -6.92 -5.16
C ALA A 33 7.39 -6.90 -6.37
N ALA A 34 7.13 -6.04 -7.34
CA ALA A 34 7.97 -5.87 -8.53
C ALA A 34 9.21 -5.00 -8.20
N ILE A 35 10.04 -5.46 -7.27
CA ILE A 35 11.24 -4.77 -6.77
C ILE A 35 12.49 -5.53 -7.24
N ASP A 36 13.49 -4.80 -7.71
CA ASP A 36 14.78 -5.36 -8.07
C ASP A 36 15.56 -5.80 -6.81
N SER A 37 16.38 -6.86 -6.92
CA SER A 37 17.05 -7.44 -5.75
C SER A 37 18.01 -6.50 -5.02
N ASP A 38 18.56 -5.50 -5.71
CA ASP A 38 19.41 -4.45 -5.13
C ASP A 38 18.62 -3.49 -4.22
N GLU A 39 17.30 -3.36 -4.42
CA GLU A 39 16.43 -2.52 -3.60
C GLU A 39 15.85 -3.28 -2.39
N TYR A 40 16.14 -4.57 -2.21
CA TYR A 40 15.64 -5.35 -1.07
C TYR A 40 15.98 -4.74 0.30
N PRO A 41 17.21 -4.27 0.59
CA PRO A 41 17.50 -3.60 1.86
C PRO A 41 16.59 -2.40 2.11
N ARG A 42 16.29 -1.63 1.05
CA ARG A 42 15.38 -0.48 1.13
C ARG A 42 13.93 -0.92 1.31
N ALA A 43 13.51 -2.00 0.65
CA ALA A 43 12.17 -2.56 0.80
C ALA A 43 11.89 -2.99 2.24
N ARG A 44 12.87 -3.54 2.94
CA ARG A 44 12.76 -3.86 4.37
C ARG A 44 12.56 -2.62 5.23
N THR A 45 13.37 -1.58 5.03
CA THR A 45 13.19 -0.31 5.75
C THR A 45 11.82 0.30 5.49
N VAL A 46 11.36 0.31 4.25
CA VAL A 46 10.03 0.84 3.92
C VAL A 46 8.91 -0.03 4.49
N PHE A 47 9.09 -1.35 4.57
CA PHE A 47 8.15 -2.23 5.27
C PHE A 47 8.03 -1.85 6.75
N ASP A 48 9.16 -1.57 7.42
CA ASP A 48 9.17 -1.08 8.80
C ASP A 48 8.46 0.26 8.94
N ASP A 49 8.65 1.18 8.01
CA ASP A 49 7.93 2.47 8.00
C ASP A 49 6.42 2.26 7.84
N LEU A 50 6.01 1.35 6.95
CA LEU A 50 4.60 1.01 6.71
C LEU A 50 3.90 0.45 7.95
N ARG A 51 4.61 -0.23 8.85
CA ARG A 51 4.04 -0.70 10.14
C ARG A 51 3.49 0.42 11.02
N SER A 52 3.88 1.67 10.75
CA SER A 52 3.45 2.86 11.49
C SER A 52 2.50 3.76 10.68
N ALA A 53 2.14 3.37 9.45
CA ALA A 53 1.25 4.16 8.62
C ALA A 53 -0.20 4.09 9.12
N SER A 54 -0.92 5.21 9.08
CA SER A 54 -2.32 5.30 9.56
C SER A 54 -3.30 4.41 8.78
N TYR A 55 -2.99 4.12 7.51
CA TYR A 55 -3.76 3.24 6.64
C TYR A 55 -3.32 1.76 6.70
N VAL A 56 -2.51 1.39 7.69
CA VAL A 56 -2.02 0.02 7.90
C VAL A 56 -2.37 -0.45 9.31
N THR A 57 -2.92 -1.65 9.42
CA THR A 57 -2.99 -2.38 10.69
C THR A 57 -1.76 -3.26 10.85
N ASN A 58 -0.96 -2.99 11.87
CA ASN A 58 0.20 -3.79 12.24
C ASN A 58 -0.23 -5.01 13.07
N ARG A 59 0.01 -6.22 12.56
CA ARG A 59 -0.30 -7.50 13.22
C ARG A 59 0.93 -8.17 13.84
N GLY A 60 2.00 -7.41 14.06
CA GLY A 60 3.24 -7.88 14.67
C GLY A 60 3.93 -8.92 13.80
N LYS A 61 4.02 -10.16 14.29
CA LYS A 61 4.69 -11.27 13.58
C LYS A 61 3.93 -11.75 12.36
N GLU A 62 2.62 -11.54 12.31
CA GLU A 62 1.78 -11.90 11.15
C GLU A 62 1.92 -10.89 10.00
N GLY A 63 2.66 -9.79 10.21
CA GLY A 63 2.94 -8.78 9.20
C GLY A 63 2.02 -7.57 9.27
N ILE A 64 1.69 -7.01 8.11
CA ILE A 64 0.85 -5.81 7.97
C ILE A 64 -0.33 -6.09 7.04
N GLU A 65 -1.44 -5.41 7.26
CA GLU A 65 -2.56 -5.37 6.33
C GLU A 65 -3.04 -3.93 6.14
N LEU A 66 -3.69 -3.66 5.01
CA LEU A 66 -4.30 -2.35 4.79
C LEU A 66 -5.56 -2.23 5.65
N ASP A 67 -5.72 -1.09 6.31
CA ASP A 67 -6.90 -0.75 7.10
C ASP A 67 -8.03 -0.29 6.16
N ASN A 68 -9.08 -1.10 6.05
CA ASN A 68 -10.23 -0.83 5.19
C ASN A 68 -11.06 0.39 5.63
N SER A 69 -10.90 0.86 6.87
CA SER A 69 -11.57 2.05 7.40
C SER A 69 -10.80 3.35 7.14
N ALA A 70 -9.52 3.26 6.78
CA ALA A 70 -8.62 4.39 6.57
C ALA A 70 -8.42 4.70 5.08
N PHE A 71 -9.52 4.74 4.31
CA PHE A 71 -9.48 4.96 2.87
C PHE A 71 -8.78 6.26 2.47
N GLY A 72 -9.15 7.39 3.11
CA GLY A 72 -8.68 8.72 2.72
C GLY A 72 -7.16 8.82 2.73
N ASP A 73 -6.54 8.42 3.84
CA ASP A 73 -5.08 8.46 3.99
C ASP A 73 -4.36 7.59 2.95
N LEU A 74 -4.88 6.38 2.67
CA LEU A 74 -4.31 5.52 1.63
C LEU A 74 -4.48 6.15 0.24
N ALA A 75 -5.66 6.69 -0.05
CA ALA A 75 -5.98 7.32 -1.32
C ALA A 75 -5.08 8.53 -1.60
N ASP A 76 -4.82 9.36 -0.58
CA ASP A 76 -3.93 10.52 -0.67
C ASP A 76 -2.50 10.10 -0.99
N VAL A 77 -1.99 9.06 -0.33
CA VAL A 77 -0.65 8.53 -0.63
C VAL A 77 -0.58 7.98 -2.05
N LEU A 78 -1.59 7.21 -2.48
CA LEU A 78 -1.61 6.65 -3.83
C LEU A 78 -1.68 7.76 -4.90
N TYR A 79 -2.44 8.82 -4.64
CA TYR A 79 -2.62 9.94 -5.56
C TYR A 79 -1.39 10.85 -5.60
N HIS A 80 -0.98 11.42 -4.46
CA HIS A 80 0.06 12.45 -4.41
C HIS A 80 1.48 11.88 -4.47
N GLU A 81 1.73 10.73 -3.84
CA GLU A 81 3.09 10.14 -3.79
C GLU A 81 3.31 9.09 -4.89
N CYS A 82 2.29 8.28 -5.18
CA CYS A 82 2.40 7.19 -6.15
C CYS A 82 1.89 7.55 -7.54
N GLU A 83 1.34 8.75 -7.71
CA GLU A 83 0.86 9.30 -8.99
C GLU A 83 -0.22 8.43 -9.66
N TRP A 84 -0.94 7.61 -8.87
CA TRP A 84 -2.08 6.84 -9.37
C TRP A 84 -3.19 7.78 -9.80
N GLN A 85 -3.86 7.44 -10.89
CA GLN A 85 -4.99 8.22 -11.36
C GLN A 85 -6.20 7.97 -10.46
N PRO A 86 -7.07 8.98 -10.23
CA PRO A 86 -8.25 8.81 -9.40
C PRO A 86 -9.08 7.59 -9.80
N PHE A 87 -9.31 7.38 -11.11
CA PHE A 87 -10.05 6.22 -11.64
C PHE A 87 -9.43 4.86 -11.24
N GLU A 88 -8.10 4.77 -11.15
CA GLU A 88 -7.39 3.55 -10.74
C GLU A 88 -7.62 3.28 -9.26
N ILE A 89 -7.55 4.33 -8.44
CA ILE A 89 -7.81 4.25 -7.00
C ILE A 89 -9.27 3.85 -6.77
N GLN A 90 -10.24 4.43 -7.49
CA GLN A 90 -11.66 4.03 -7.39
C GLN A 90 -11.87 2.57 -7.73
N LEU A 91 -11.30 2.11 -8.83
CA LEU A 91 -11.51 0.74 -9.28
C LEU A 91 -10.90 -0.28 -8.31
N ARG A 92 -9.74 0.04 -7.72
CA ARG A 92 -8.99 -0.85 -6.85
C ARG A 92 -9.51 -0.83 -5.42
N LEU A 93 -9.81 0.35 -4.86
CA LEU A 93 -10.21 0.54 -3.47
C LEU A 93 -11.73 0.62 -3.25
N LYS A 94 -12.56 0.23 -4.23
CA LYS A 94 -14.04 0.27 -4.13
C LYS A 94 -14.67 -0.45 -2.92
N HIS A 95 -13.90 -1.25 -2.20
CA HIS A 95 -14.36 -2.00 -1.02
C HIS A 95 -13.99 -1.32 0.31
N TYR A 96 -13.33 -0.18 0.26
CA TYR A 96 -12.91 0.59 1.43
C TYR A 96 -14.02 1.55 1.86
N GLU A 97 -14.14 1.76 3.17
CA GLU A 97 -15.08 2.73 3.74
C GLU A 97 -14.55 4.15 3.60
N GLY A 98 -15.41 5.12 3.29
CA GLY A 98 -15.04 6.53 3.17
C GLY A 98 -14.91 7.06 1.74
N TRP A 99 -15.19 6.21 0.74
CA TRP A 99 -15.21 6.56 -0.69
C TRP A 99 -15.98 7.85 -1.01
N ASP A 100 -17.20 7.97 -0.48
CA ASP A 100 -18.12 9.06 -0.85
C ASP A 100 -17.72 10.44 -0.28
N ASN A 101 -16.74 10.48 0.62
CA ASN A 101 -16.33 11.69 1.35
C ASN A 101 -14.91 12.16 0.98
N HIS A 102 -14.25 11.52 0.01
CA HIS A 102 -12.86 11.83 -0.34
C HIS A 102 -12.78 12.86 -1.48
N GLU A 103 -12.05 13.94 -1.23
CA GLU A 103 -11.74 14.97 -2.22
C GLU A 103 -10.30 14.81 -2.73
N TRP A 104 -10.12 14.71 -4.04
CA TRP A 104 -8.81 14.53 -4.70
C TRP A 104 -8.00 15.84 -4.84
N ALA A 105 -8.22 16.81 -3.94
CA ALA A 105 -7.83 18.22 -4.11
C ALA A 105 -6.41 18.53 -3.62
#